data_AF-A0A7C3HKC5-F1
#
_entry.id   AF-A0A7C3HKC5-F1
#
_cell.length_a   1.000
_cell.length_b   1.000
_cell.length_c   1.000
_cell.angle_alpha   90.00
_cell.angle_beta   90.00
_cell.angle_gamma   90.00
#
_symmetry.space_group_name_H-M   'P 1'
#
loop_
_entity.id
_entity.type
_entity.pdbx_description
1 polymer ?
#
loop_
_entity_poly.entity_id
_entity_poly.type
_entity_poly.pdbx_seq_one_letter_code
_entity_poly.pdbx_strand_id
1 'polypeptide(L)'
;MNELPGAWRYSGTGLISLLCSRWKPPDTVAGWRVASSRPAERRRRSSALPVPGRAARFRLGGAAARGQALVVSKVIYPRSPREMMCGWVHLPRFVDKIRLHLAGRLHPDYQANFTKGFDGRWLAAAGVDAVQFIALVKDTITDGEVADWVRVNVRKTEAEKQSFAAAVLNFPPPEDAAGQERLRLRKQQAGLGHRDDVRTFVDLIDADEGRL
;
A
#
# COMPACT_ATOMS: atom_id res chain seq x y z
N MET A 1 16.09 42.36 -18.78
CA MET A 1 15.85 41.21 -19.67
C MET A 1 16.81 40.10 -19.25
N ASN A 2 16.29 38.93 -18.91
CA ASN A 2 16.96 37.64 -18.97
C ASN A 2 15.87 36.59 -18.79
N GLU A 3 15.56 35.86 -19.85
CA GLU A 3 14.44 34.93 -19.87
C GLU A 3 14.82 33.60 -19.21
N LEU A 4 13.92 33.08 -18.37
CA LEU A 4 14.03 31.73 -17.83
C LEU A 4 13.27 30.76 -18.74
N PRO A 5 13.94 29.82 -19.42
CA PRO A 5 13.26 28.85 -20.27
C PRO A 5 12.64 27.70 -19.47
N GLY A 6 11.52 27.17 -19.97
CA GLY A 6 11.13 25.79 -19.69
C GLY A 6 10.21 25.57 -18.49
N ALA A 7 8.91 25.68 -18.73
CA ALA A 7 7.84 25.32 -17.81
C ALA A 7 7.96 23.89 -17.24
N TRP A 8 8.27 23.77 -15.96
CA TRP A 8 8.02 22.55 -15.17
C TRP A 8 6.55 22.50 -14.74
N ARG A 9 5.64 22.20 -15.68
CA ARG A 9 4.25 21.85 -15.34
C ARG A 9 4.22 20.45 -14.72
N TYR A 10 4.35 20.39 -13.41
CA TYR A 10 4.20 19.16 -12.64
C TYR A 10 2.72 18.75 -12.58
N SER A 11 2.30 17.82 -13.45
CA SER A 11 0.99 17.16 -13.34
C SER A 11 1.07 16.07 -12.27
N GLY A 12 0.83 16.43 -11.01
CA GLY A 12 0.89 15.52 -9.88
C GLY A 12 -0.05 14.33 -10.04
N THR A 13 0.51 13.15 -10.32
CA THR A 13 -0.21 11.85 -10.39
C THR A 13 0.77 10.66 -10.32
N GLY A 14 1.61 10.60 -9.28
CA GLY A 14 2.19 9.32 -8.87
C GLY A 14 3.60 9.35 -8.29
N LEU A 15 3.73 9.02 -7.01
CA LEU A 15 5.02 8.88 -6.32
C LEU A 15 5.07 7.83 -5.20
N ILE A 16 3.95 7.17 -4.88
CA ILE A 16 3.92 6.16 -3.82
C ILE A 16 4.71 4.91 -4.26
N SER A 17 4.95 4.69 -5.57
CA SER A 17 5.67 3.52 -6.12
C SER A 17 7.07 3.32 -5.52
N LEU A 18 7.83 4.39 -5.28
CA LEU A 18 9.23 4.28 -4.83
C LEU A 18 9.41 3.95 -3.33
N LEU A 19 8.34 3.88 -2.52
CA LEU A 19 8.41 4.18 -1.07
C LEU A 19 9.43 3.40 -0.20
N CYS A 20 9.63 2.07 -0.35
CA CYS A 20 10.27 1.29 0.73
C CYS A 20 11.13 0.05 0.37
N SER A 21 11.89 0.05 -0.73
CA SER A 21 12.67 -1.13 -1.17
C SER A 21 13.87 -1.55 -0.29
N ARG A 22 14.16 -0.86 0.84
CA ARG A 22 15.36 -1.15 1.67
C ARG A 22 15.22 -0.82 3.16
N TRP A 23 14.06 -1.06 3.76
CA TRP A 23 13.92 -1.06 5.23
C TRP A 23 14.01 -2.50 5.77
N LYS A 24 14.99 -2.75 6.65
CA LYS A 24 14.97 -3.87 7.59
C LYS A 24 14.54 -3.32 8.95
N PRO A 25 13.76 -4.06 9.76
CA PRO A 25 13.56 -3.69 11.16
C PRO A 25 14.92 -3.72 11.90
N PRO A 26 15.10 -2.91 12.96
CA PRO A 26 16.25 -3.07 13.84
C PRO A 26 16.19 -4.43 14.55
N ASP A 27 17.32 -5.12 14.66
CA ASP A 27 17.43 -6.49 15.18
C ASP A 27 17.24 -6.62 16.72
N THR A 28 16.54 -5.66 17.36
CA THR A 28 16.41 -5.56 18.82
C THR A 28 14.97 -5.25 19.26
N VAL A 29 14.03 -6.12 18.91
CA VAL A 29 12.91 -6.41 19.82
C VAL A 29 13.26 -7.71 20.55
N ALA A 30 13.63 -7.58 21.83
CA ALA A 30 13.96 -8.73 22.64
C ALA A 30 12.74 -9.66 22.80
N GLY A 31 12.94 -10.97 22.53
CA GLY A 31 12.09 -12.00 23.11
C GLY A 31 10.80 -12.39 22.40
N TRP A 32 10.75 -12.49 21.07
CA TRP A 32 9.64 -13.19 20.37
C TRP A 32 10.13 -14.32 19.47
N ARG A 33 10.06 -15.55 20.00
CA ARG A 33 10.48 -16.77 19.30
C ARG A 33 9.30 -17.32 18.48
N VAL A 34 9.28 -17.08 17.17
CA VAL A 34 8.27 -17.67 16.28
C VAL A 34 8.57 -19.16 16.08
N ALA A 35 7.70 -20.02 16.61
CA ALA A 35 7.74 -21.45 16.34
C ALA A 35 7.16 -21.72 14.93
N SER A 36 7.99 -22.22 14.02
CA SER A 36 7.60 -22.50 12.63
C SER A 36 7.21 -23.96 12.42
N SER A 37 5.94 -24.28 12.64
CA SER A 37 5.36 -25.59 12.30
C SER A 37 5.00 -25.67 10.81
N ARG A 38 5.80 -26.43 10.04
CA ARG A 38 5.48 -26.84 8.66
C ARG A 38 4.45 -27.99 8.65
N PRO A 39 3.49 -27.98 7.73
CA PRO A 39 2.92 -29.20 7.16
C PRO A 39 3.61 -29.55 5.83
N ALA A 40 3.62 -30.83 5.46
CA ALA A 40 4.26 -31.32 4.24
C ALA A 40 3.25 -31.54 3.10
N GLU A 41 3.50 -30.93 1.93
CA GLU A 41 2.68 -31.10 0.72
C GLU A 41 3.05 -32.41 -0.01
N ARG A 42 2.08 -33.31 -0.20
CA ARG A 42 2.32 -34.66 -0.74
C ARG A 42 2.15 -34.71 -2.26
N ARG A 43 3.27 -34.73 -2.99
CA ARG A 43 3.34 -34.96 -4.45
C ARG A 43 2.42 -36.11 -4.93
N ARG A 44 1.63 -35.87 -5.98
CA ARG A 44 1.20 -36.91 -6.93
C ARG A 44 1.50 -36.47 -8.37
N ARG A 45 1.94 -37.42 -9.20
CA ARG A 45 2.24 -37.28 -10.63
C ARG A 45 1.09 -37.88 -11.47
N SER A 46 1.05 -37.47 -12.75
CA SER A 46 0.61 -38.18 -13.99
C SER A 46 -0.27 -37.28 -14.86
N SER A 47 -0.24 -37.29 -16.20
CA SER A 47 0.73 -37.80 -17.19
C SER A 47 0.36 -37.25 -18.60
N ALA A 48 1.32 -37.16 -19.52
CA ALA A 48 1.16 -36.77 -20.95
C ALA A 48 0.79 -37.99 -21.84
N LEU A 49 0.38 -37.96 -23.14
CA LEU A 49 0.16 -36.97 -24.25
C LEU A 49 -0.77 -37.73 -25.30
N PRO A 50 -0.80 -37.56 -26.65
CA PRO A 50 -0.58 -36.43 -27.60
C PRO A 50 -1.70 -36.19 -28.69
N VAL A 51 -1.54 -35.08 -29.46
CA VAL A 51 -1.98 -34.62 -30.84
C VAL A 51 -2.77 -35.53 -31.85
N PRO A 52 -3.40 -35.06 -32.99
CA PRO A 52 -2.92 -33.99 -33.93
C PRO A 52 -3.90 -33.10 -34.77
N GLY A 53 -3.32 -32.01 -35.33
CA GLY A 53 -3.65 -31.41 -36.66
C GLY A 53 -4.85 -30.44 -36.73
N ARG A 54 -4.85 -29.30 -37.45
CA ARG A 54 -4.24 -28.98 -38.76
C ARG A 54 -4.12 -27.44 -38.93
N ALA A 55 -3.31 -26.98 -39.89
CA ALA A 55 -3.05 -25.56 -40.13
C ALA A 55 -3.95 -24.92 -41.21
N ALA A 56 -4.20 -23.61 -41.09
CA ALA A 56 -4.50 -22.73 -42.21
C ALA A 56 -3.96 -21.32 -41.92
N ARG A 57 -3.18 -20.75 -42.86
CA ARG A 57 -2.76 -19.34 -42.82
C ARG A 57 -3.66 -18.53 -43.75
N PHE A 58 -4.11 -17.36 -43.31
CA PHE A 58 -4.46 -16.27 -44.23
C PHE A 58 -3.97 -14.95 -43.61
N ARG A 59 -3.36 -14.08 -44.43
CA ARG A 59 -2.93 -12.72 -44.06
C ARG A 59 -3.72 -11.71 -44.88
N LEU A 60 -3.74 -10.49 -44.33
CA LEU A 60 -3.91 -9.16 -44.96
C LEU A 60 -5.26 -8.48 -44.67
N GLY A 61 -5.17 -7.26 -44.12
CA GLY A 61 -6.30 -6.35 -43.98
C GLY A 61 -6.15 -5.33 -42.84
N GLY A 62 -5.78 -4.09 -43.17
CA GLY A 62 -6.18 -2.89 -42.44
C GLY A 62 -5.55 -2.61 -41.07
N ALA A 63 -4.44 -1.87 -41.06
CA ALA A 63 -4.01 -1.15 -39.86
C ALA A 63 -4.95 0.06 -39.62
N ALA A 64 -5.99 -0.12 -38.81
CA ALA A 64 -6.79 0.98 -38.30
C ALA A 64 -6.18 1.46 -36.97
N ALA A 65 -5.40 2.55 -37.03
CA ALA A 65 -4.86 3.22 -35.85
C ALA A 65 -5.99 3.85 -35.03
N ARG A 66 -6.67 3.04 -34.19
CA ARG A 66 -7.49 3.57 -33.10
C ARG A 66 -6.54 4.22 -32.11
N GLY A 67 -6.43 5.54 -32.19
CA GLY A 67 -5.85 6.34 -31.13
C GLY A 67 -6.62 6.02 -29.85
N GLN A 68 -6.00 5.22 -28.97
CA GLN A 68 -6.51 5.04 -27.63
C GLN A 68 -6.33 6.39 -26.94
N ALA A 69 -7.41 7.17 -26.89
CA ALA A 69 -7.50 8.26 -25.94
C ALA A 69 -7.17 7.65 -24.58
N LEU A 70 -6.05 8.07 -23.99
CA LEU A 70 -5.66 7.67 -22.65
C LEU A 70 -6.76 8.15 -21.72
N VAL A 71 -7.68 7.25 -21.40
CA VAL A 71 -8.63 7.44 -20.31
C VAL A 71 -7.78 7.47 -19.06
N VAL A 72 -7.38 8.68 -18.65
CA VAL A 72 -6.66 8.91 -17.39
C VAL A 72 -7.65 8.57 -16.30
N SER A 73 -7.65 7.30 -15.89
CA SER A 73 -8.59 6.77 -14.91
C SER A 73 -8.35 7.52 -13.60
N LYS A 74 -9.35 8.30 -13.18
CA LYS A 74 -9.27 9.11 -11.96
C LYS A 74 -8.78 8.22 -10.81
N VAL A 75 -7.61 8.55 -10.28
CA VAL A 75 -6.99 7.79 -9.19
C VAL A 75 -7.96 7.72 -8.02
N ILE A 76 -8.20 6.50 -7.53
CA ILE A 76 -9.08 6.27 -6.39
C ILE A 76 -8.19 6.23 -5.16
N TYR A 77 -8.13 7.35 -4.45
CA TYR A 77 -7.41 7.48 -3.21
C TYR A 77 -8.11 6.68 -2.10
N PRO A 78 -7.40 5.74 -1.42
CA PRO A 78 -7.85 5.18 -0.16
C PRO A 78 -8.11 6.29 0.88
N ARG A 79 -8.90 6.02 1.93
CA ARG A 79 -9.11 6.91 3.08
C ARG A 79 -7.82 7.45 3.70
N SER A 80 -7.91 8.55 4.45
CA SER A 80 -6.72 9.16 5.10
C SER A 80 -6.06 8.16 6.07
N PRO A 81 -4.72 8.16 6.22
CA PRO A 81 -4.06 7.38 7.27
C PRO A 81 -4.51 7.79 8.69
N ARG A 82 -5.06 9.00 8.85
CA ARG A 82 -5.60 9.54 10.11
C ARG A 82 -6.95 8.96 10.49
N GLU A 83 -7.70 8.41 9.53
CA GLU A 83 -8.99 7.77 9.82
C GLU A 83 -8.83 6.52 10.68
N MET A 84 -9.80 6.29 11.54
CA MET A 84 -9.75 5.27 12.59
C MET A 84 -10.93 4.31 12.49
N MET A 85 -10.67 3.01 12.68
CA MET A 85 -11.70 1.98 12.85
C MET A 85 -11.35 1.10 14.06
N CYS A 86 -12.32 0.81 14.93
CA CYS A 86 -12.16 0.02 16.16
C CYS A 86 -10.93 0.37 17.05
N GLY A 87 -10.56 1.64 17.09
CA GLY A 87 -9.40 2.17 17.84
C GLY A 87 -8.07 2.18 17.08
N TRP A 88 -8.04 1.67 15.84
CA TRP A 88 -6.84 1.61 15.00
C TRP A 88 -6.88 2.69 13.90
N VAL A 89 -5.89 3.60 13.92
CA VAL A 89 -5.60 4.46 12.77
C VAL A 89 -5.06 3.64 11.59
N HIS A 90 -5.11 4.18 10.36
CA HIS A 90 -4.67 3.55 9.11
C HIS A 90 -5.41 2.25 8.71
N LEU A 91 -6.11 1.57 9.62
CA LEU A 91 -6.92 0.39 9.32
C LEU A 91 -8.00 0.64 8.24
N PRO A 92 -8.79 1.74 8.27
CA PRO A 92 -9.71 2.09 7.16
C PRO A 92 -9.00 2.13 5.80
N ARG A 93 -7.85 2.81 5.76
CA ARG A 93 -7.01 2.98 4.57
C ARG A 93 -6.46 1.64 4.07
N PHE A 94 -6.08 0.73 4.96
CA PHE A 94 -5.59 -0.59 4.59
C PHE A 94 -6.71 -1.47 4.00
N VAL A 95 -7.91 -1.44 4.57
CA VAL A 95 -9.09 -2.13 4.03
C VAL A 95 -9.43 -1.62 2.62
N ASP A 96 -9.41 -0.31 2.39
CA ASP A 96 -9.63 0.26 1.06
C ASP A 96 -8.57 -0.21 0.05
N LYS A 97 -7.28 -0.21 0.44
CA LYS A 97 -6.20 -0.72 -0.40
C LYS A 97 -6.42 -2.18 -0.78
N ILE A 98 -6.90 -3.02 0.15
CA ILE A 98 -7.22 -4.43 -0.13
C ILE A 98 -8.41 -4.53 -1.08
N ARG A 99 -9.53 -3.84 -0.83
CA ARG A 99 -10.71 -3.86 -1.72
C ARG A 99 -10.36 -3.37 -3.14
N LEU A 100 -9.56 -2.31 -3.25
CA LEU A 100 -9.06 -1.81 -4.54
C LEU A 100 -8.10 -2.81 -5.22
N HIS A 101 -7.26 -3.52 -4.45
CA HIS A 101 -6.36 -4.54 -4.98
C HIS A 101 -7.15 -5.72 -5.55
N LEU A 102 -8.11 -6.25 -4.79
CA LEU A 102 -9.00 -7.34 -5.20
C LEU A 102 -9.85 -6.98 -6.42
N ALA A 103 -10.24 -5.71 -6.56
CA ALA A 103 -10.96 -5.20 -7.73
C ALA A 103 -10.05 -4.89 -8.94
N GLY A 104 -8.72 -5.06 -8.86
CA GLY A 104 -7.79 -4.70 -9.92
C GLY A 104 -7.67 -3.18 -10.16
N ARG A 105 -8.09 -2.36 -9.19
CA ARG A 105 -8.19 -0.88 -9.29
C ARG A 105 -7.20 -0.13 -8.39
N LEU A 106 -6.36 -0.84 -7.63
CA LEU A 106 -5.32 -0.23 -6.81
C LEU A 106 -4.23 0.38 -7.70
N HIS A 107 -4.06 1.70 -7.61
CA HIS A 107 -3.06 2.43 -8.40
C HIS A 107 -1.66 1.81 -8.25
N PRO A 108 -0.85 1.69 -9.32
CA PRO A 108 0.46 1.05 -9.28
C PRO A 108 1.36 1.54 -8.15
N ASP A 109 1.28 2.83 -7.83
CA ASP A 109 2.05 3.44 -6.75
C ASP A 109 1.83 2.82 -5.37
N TYR A 110 0.61 2.37 -5.05
CA TYR A 110 0.37 1.70 -3.77
C TYR A 110 0.90 0.26 -3.76
N GLN A 111 1.04 -0.39 -4.92
CA GLN A 111 1.31 -1.84 -5.02
C GLN A 111 2.68 -2.21 -4.46
N ALA A 112 3.71 -1.37 -4.68
CA ALA A 112 5.05 -1.59 -4.14
C ALA A 112 5.08 -1.71 -2.60
N ASN A 113 4.13 -1.06 -1.93
CA ASN A 113 4.02 -0.94 -0.47
C ASN A 113 2.73 -1.53 0.09
N PHE A 114 1.99 -2.27 -0.73
CA PHE A 114 0.88 -3.08 -0.25
C PHE A 114 1.43 -4.12 0.74
N THR A 115 0.75 -4.26 1.88
CA THR A 115 1.17 -5.10 3.04
C THR A 115 2.52 -4.73 3.67
N LYS A 116 3.10 -3.58 3.33
CA LYS A 116 4.36 -3.03 3.89
C LYS A 116 4.14 -1.64 4.48
N GLY A 117 5.19 -1.05 5.06
CA GLY A 117 5.10 0.29 5.65
C GLY A 117 4.06 0.32 6.77
N PHE A 118 3.11 1.26 6.71
CA PHE A 118 2.02 1.34 7.70
C PHE A 118 1.08 0.12 7.68
N ASP A 119 0.83 -0.51 6.53
CA ASP A 119 0.05 -1.77 6.46
C ASP A 119 0.75 -2.88 7.28
N GLY A 120 2.05 -3.05 7.03
CA GLY A 120 2.88 -4.05 7.71
C GLY A 120 3.04 -3.77 9.21
N ARG A 121 3.06 -2.49 9.62
CA ARG A 121 3.02 -2.11 11.04
C ARG A 121 1.69 -2.47 11.69
N TRP A 122 0.56 -2.24 11.01
CA TRP A 122 -0.73 -2.63 11.54
C TRP A 122 -0.84 -4.16 11.68
N LEU A 123 -0.44 -4.92 10.66
CA LEU A 123 -0.40 -6.38 10.70
C LEU A 123 0.47 -6.91 11.86
N ALA A 124 1.68 -6.35 12.03
CA ALA A 124 2.57 -6.71 13.13
C ALA A 124 2.02 -6.34 14.51
N ALA A 125 1.40 -5.16 14.66
CA ALA A 125 0.78 -4.72 15.91
C ALA A 125 -0.49 -5.54 16.26
N ALA A 126 -1.25 -5.96 15.25
CA ALA A 126 -2.43 -6.80 15.39
C ALA A 126 -2.09 -8.28 15.63
N GLY A 127 -0.90 -8.73 15.23
CA GLY A 127 -0.50 -10.15 15.27
C GLY A 127 -1.18 -11.00 14.19
N VAL A 128 -1.53 -10.39 13.05
CA VAL A 128 -2.31 -11.02 11.97
C VAL A 128 -1.47 -11.15 10.71
N ASP A 129 -1.58 -12.28 10.02
CA ASP A 129 -0.90 -12.49 8.73
C ASP A 129 -1.56 -11.69 7.60
N ALA A 130 -0.74 -11.24 6.64
CA ALA A 130 -1.19 -10.45 5.49
C ALA A 130 -2.18 -11.20 4.59
N VAL A 131 -1.94 -12.48 4.32
CA VAL A 131 -2.80 -13.31 3.46
C VAL A 131 -4.12 -13.59 4.17
N GLN A 132 -4.06 -13.91 5.47
CA GLN A 132 -5.25 -14.09 6.31
C GLN A 132 -6.13 -12.84 6.33
N PHE A 133 -5.55 -11.65 6.54
CA PHE A 133 -6.32 -10.40 6.58
C PHE A 133 -6.88 -9.99 5.21
N ILE A 134 -6.16 -10.27 4.11
CA ILE A 134 -6.68 -10.07 2.76
C ILE A 134 -7.88 -10.99 2.48
N ALA A 135 -7.81 -12.27 2.89
CA ALA A 135 -8.90 -13.21 2.75
C ALA A 135 -10.14 -12.77 3.55
N LEU A 136 -9.96 -12.33 4.79
CA LEU A 136 -11.03 -11.73 5.59
C LEU A 136 -11.71 -10.55 4.87
N VAL A 137 -10.94 -9.57 4.41
CA VAL A 137 -11.51 -8.36 3.77
C VAL A 137 -12.20 -8.70 2.45
N LYS A 138 -11.75 -9.74 1.74
CA LYS A 138 -12.43 -10.27 0.54
C LYS A 138 -13.80 -10.86 0.87
N ASP A 139 -13.93 -11.54 2.00
CA ASP A 139 -15.13 -12.28 2.40
C ASP A 139 -16.10 -11.41 3.27
N THR A 140 -15.82 -10.11 3.40
CA THR A 140 -16.68 -9.11 4.07
C THR A 140 -17.15 -8.02 3.12
N ILE A 141 -18.37 -7.50 3.32
CA ILE A 141 -18.97 -6.47 2.46
C ILE A 141 -18.74 -5.07 3.07
N THR A 142 -18.82 -4.97 4.39
CA THR A 142 -18.88 -3.73 5.15
C THR A 142 -17.67 -3.54 6.06
N ASP A 143 -17.44 -2.29 6.48
CA ASP A 143 -16.44 -1.98 7.50
C ASP A 143 -16.86 -2.46 8.90
N GLY A 144 -18.16 -2.61 9.15
CA GLY A 144 -18.68 -3.17 10.40
C GLY A 144 -18.18 -4.59 10.64
N GLU A 145 -18.32 -5.47 9.64
CA GLU A 145 -17.87 -6.86 9.69
C GLU A 145 -16.35 -6.96 9.92
N VAL A 146 -15.55 -6.12 9.26
CA VAL A 146 -14.09 -6.07 9.50
C VAL A 146 -13.78 -5.58 10.91
N ALA A 147 -14.45 -4.52 11.38
CA ALA A 147 -14.26 -3.98 12.72
C ALA A 147 -14.64 -5.00 13.81
N ASP A 148 -15.71 -5.75 13.62
CA ASP A 148 -16.16 -6.79 14.55
C ASP A 148 -15.19 -7.97 14.58
N TRP A 149 -14.70 -8.43 13.42
CA TRP A 149 -13.65 -9.43 13.39
C TRP A 149 -12.38 -8.95 14.11
N VAL A 150 -11.97 -7.69 13.91
CA VAL A 150 -10.79 -7.12 14.59
C VAL A 150 -11.02 -7.04 16.10
N ARG A 151 -12.21 -6.64 16.57
CA ARG A 151 -12.55 -6.63 18.02
C ARG A 151 -12.46 -8.01 18.65
N VAL A 152 -12.87 -9.07 17.94
CA VAL A 152 -12.88 -10.45 18.45
C VAL A 152 -11.49 -11.08 18.43
N ASN A 153 -10.70 -10.84 17.39
CA ASN A 153 -9.46 -11.56 17.13
C ASN A 153 -8.20 -10.79 17.58
N VAL A 154 -8.20 -9.45 17.51
CA VAL A 154 -7.04 -8.62 17.85
C VAL A 154 -7.11 -8.18 19.32
N ARG A 155 -6.50 -8.99 20.18
CA ARG A 155 -6.45 -8.74 21.63
C ARG A 155 -5.37 -7.72 21.98
N LYS A 156 -5.72 -6.44 21.84
CA LYS A 156 -4.87 -5.29 22.19
C LYS A 156 -5.62 -4.29 23.05
N THR A 157 -4.96 -3.83 24.11
CA THR A 157 -5.46 -2.81 25.03
C THR A 157 -5.59 -1.45 24.32
N GLU A 158 -6.45 -0.57 24.83
CA GLU A 158 -6.58 0.79 24.28
C GLU A 158 -5.25 1.58 24.40
N ALA A 159 -4.44 1.32 25.43
CA ALA A 159 -3.11 1.90 25.57
C ALA A 159 -2.14 1.45 24.45
N GLU A 160 -2.16 0.17 24.06
CA GLU A 160 -1.38 -0.32 22.92
C GLU A 160 -1.86 0.30 21.60
N LYS A 161 -3.17 0.47 21.42
CA LYS A 161 -3.75 1.13 20.23
C LYS A 161 -3.38 2.62 20.16
N GLN A 162 -3.41 3.32 21.29
CA GLN A 162 -2.99 4.72 21.40
C GLN A 162 -1.48 4.88 21.12
N SER A 163 -0.65 3.97 21.66
CA SER A 163 0.79 3.93 21.37
C SER A 163 1.06 3.68 19.88
N PHE A 164 0.36 2.73 19.26
CA PHE A 164 0.40 2.53 17.80
C PHE A 164 -0.03 3.78 17.03
N ALA A 165 -1.12 4.43 17.44
CA ALA A 165 -1.60 5.65 16.78
C ALA A 165 -0.56 6.77 16.85
N ALA A 166 0.05 7.00 18.02
CA ALA A 166 1.15 7.95 18.16
C ALA A 166 2.36 7.59 17.27
N ALA A 167 2.73 6.31 17.20
CA ALA A 167 3.85 5.82 16.38
C ALA A 167 3.60 5.86 14.86
N VAL A 168 2.34 5.88 14.41
CA VAL A 168 1.97 6.06 13.00
C VAL A 168 1.85 7.55 12.66
N LEU A 169 1.08 8.30 13.46
CA LEU A 169 0.77 9.70 13.20
C LEU A 169 1.99 10.63 13.29
N ASN A 170 3.01 10.26 14.07
CA ASN A 170 4.26 11.01 14.22
C ASN A 170 5.45 10.36 13.47
N PHE A 171 5.22 9.49 12.47
CA PHE A 171 6.31 8.86 11.74
C PHE A 171 6.83 9.76 10.59
N PRO A 172 8.15 9.99 10.44
CA PRO A 172 9.26 9.46 11.23
C PRO A 172 9.46 10.26 12.53
N PRO A 173 9.89 9.60 13.62
CA PRO A 173 10.17 10.31 14.86
C PRO A 173 11.43 11.20 14.68
N PRO A 174 11.59 12.28 15.48
CA PRO A 174 12.67 13.26 15.28
C PRO A 174 14.07 12.67 15.28
N GLU A 175 14.30 11.62 16.09
CA GLU A 175 15.58 10.93 16.23
C GLU A 175 15.92 9.97 15.07
N ASP A 176 14.96 9.58 14.23
CA ASP A 176 15.22 8.76 13.03
C ASP A 176 15.73 9.64 11.89
N ALA A 177 17.00 10.04 11.95
CA ALA A 177 17.64 10.88 10.93
C ALA A 177 17.52 10.28 9.50
N ALA A 178 17.54 8.96 9.37
CA ALA A 178 17.35 8.28 8.08
C ALA A 178 15.88 8.34 7.61
N GLY A 179 14.92 8.32 8.53
CA GLY A 179 13.51 8.61 8.29
C GLY A 179 13.26 10.06 7.90
N GLN A 180 13.85 11.02 8.61
CA GLN A 180 13.73 12.46 8.33
C GLN A 180 14.27 12.81 6.94
N GLU A 181 15.47 12.32 6.58
CA GLU A 181 16.02 12.54 5.23
C GLU A 181 15.15 11.87 4.15
N ARG A 182 14.63 10.67 4.40
CA ARG A 182 13.67 10.01 3.50
C ARG A 182 12.41 10.87 3.31
N LEU A 183 11.86 11.44 4.37
CA LEU A 183 10.70 12.33 4.31
C LEU A 183 11.02 13.59 3.49
N ARG A 184 12.16 14.25 3.75
CA ARG A 184 12.63 15.43 3.00
C ARG A 184 12.70 15.14 1.50
N LEU A 185 13.33 14.03 1.12
CA LEU A 185 13.43 13.58 -0.27
C LEU A 185 12.03 13.31 -0.89
N ARG A 186 11.08 12.75 -0.15
CA ARG A 186 9.71 12.53 -0.67
C ARG A 186 8.90 13.81 -0.81
N LYS A 187 9.00 14.75 0.14
CA LYS A 187 8.40 16.08 0.02
C LYS A 187 8.90 16.78 -1.26
N GLN A 188 10.20 16.74 -1.51
CA GLN A 188 10.80 17.31 -2.73
C GLN A 188 10.27 16.63 -4.00
N GLN A 189 10.26 15.30 -4.04
CA GLN A 189 9.75 14.55 -5.18
C GLN A 189 8.28 14.90 -5.49
N ALA A 190 7.43 15.02 -4.46
CA ALA A 190 6.02 15.36 -4.60
C ALA A 190 5.74 16.84 -4.95
N GLY A 191 6.77 17.67 -5.11
CA GLY A 191 6.63 19.13 -5.28
C GLY A 191 6.29 19.90 -3.99
N LEU A 192 6.07 19.19 -2.89
CA LEU A 192 5.71 19.70 -1.56
C LEU A 192 6.94 20.07 -0.69
N GLY A 193 8.12 20.23 -1.31
CA GLY A 193 9.36 20.60 -0.63
C GLY A 193 9.33 21.95 0.08
N HIS A 194 8.37 22.82 -0.30
CA HIS A 194 8.17 24.16 0.23
C HIS A 194 7.11 24.24 1.37
N ARG A 195 6.44 23.13 1.71
CA ARG A 195 5.39 23.07 2.75
C ARG A 195 6.01 22.74 4.12
N ASP A 196 6.18 23.71 5.01
CA ASP A 196 6.77 23.51 6.36
C ASP A 196 5.80 22.91 7.39
N ASP A 197 4.51 22.87 7.05
CA ASP A 197 3.45 22.20 7.80
C ASP A 197 3.44 20.68 7.57
N VAL A 198 3.95 20.19 6.43
CA VAL A 198 4.11 18.76 6.15
C VAL A 198 5.31 18.21 6.91
N ARG A 199 5.08 17.61 8.08
CA ARG A 199 6.15 17.19 9.04
C ARG A 199 6.28 15.69 9.22
N THR A 200 5.31 14.91 8.75
CA THR A 200 5.27 13.46 8.87
C THR A 200 4.94 12.80 7.52
N PHE A 201 5.14 11.49 7.42
CA PHE A 201 4.67 10.71 6.28
C PHE A 201 3.14 10.70 6.16
N VAL A 202 2.42 10.91 7.27
CA VAL A 202 0.96 11.03 7.25
C VAL A 202 0.53 12.36 6.63
N ASP A 203 1.17 13.47 7.03
CA ASP A 203 0.93 14.79 6.42
C ASP A 203 1.26 14.78 4.92
N LEU A 204 2.36 14.12 4.54
CA LEU A 204 2.75 14.02 3.14
C LEU A 204 1.73 13.26 2.31
N ILE A 205 1.18 12.16 2.85
CA ILE A 205 0.12 11.39 2.17
C ILE A 205 -1.15 12.22 2.05
N ASP A 206 -1.58 12.90 3.12
CA ASP A 206 -2.81 13.69 3.05
C ASP A 206 -2.65 14.92 2.14
N ALA A 207 -1.47 15.56 2.08
CA ALA A 207 -1.18 16.64 1.14
C ALA A 207 -1.13 16.16 -0.33
N ASP A 208 -0.44 15.04 -0.62
CA ASP A 208 -0.36 14.44 -1.97
C ASP A 208 -1.75 13.97 -2.48
N GLU A 209 -2.63 13.55 -1.56
CA GLU A 209 -4.01 13.15 -1.85
C GLU A 209 -5.04 14.30 -1.71
N GLY A 210 -4.57 15.56 -1.55
CA GLY A 210 -5.41 16.76 -1.62
C GLY A 210 -6.29 17.05 -0.39
N ARG A 211 -5.89 16.58 0.79
CA ARG A 211 -6.58 16.75 2.08
C ARG A 211 -5.90 17.73 3.06
N LEU A 212 -4.74 18.29 2.70
CA LEU A 212 -3.92 19.19 3.53
C LEU A 212 -3.33 20.37 2.74
#